data_AF-A0A4P5S4U1-F1
#
_entry.id   AF-A0A4P5S4U1-F1
#
_cell.length_a   1.000
_cell.length_b   1.000
_cell.length_c   1.000
_cell.angle_alpha   90.00
_cell.angle_beta   90.00
_cell.angle_gamma   90.00
#
_symmetry.space_group_name_H-M   'P 1'
#
loop_
_entity.id
_entity.type
_entity.pdbx_description
1 polymer ?
#
loop_
_entity_poly.entity_id
_entity_poly.type
_entity_poly.pdbx_seq_one_letter_code
_entity_poly.pdbx_strand_id
1 'polypeptide(L)'
;MDFLLIVHADLPLPDGLDAIITKIIDDSVTQVTPRHVLIVPDRHGDGTNVLGLSSQIAAEWEFSYGPGSNKAHQLVAERLQGSLKVLPDPHLSIDLDTPDDLAHSAVHDVLPLLIPDWNPDDIK
;
A
#
# COMPACT_ATOMS: atom_id res chain seq x y z
N MET A 1 18.98 2.82 9.44
CA MET A 1 17.63 3.10 9.95
C MET A 1 16.74 2.02 9.40
N ASP A 2 15.97 1.39 10.26
CA ASP A 2 15.24 0.17 9.91
C ASP A 2 13.77 0.50 9.68
N PHE A 3 13.16 -0.19 8.72
CA PHE A 3 11.78 0.01 8.33
C PHE A 3 11.01 -1.31 8.39
N LEU A 4 9.77 -1.21 8.85
CA LEU A 4 8.76 -2.25 8.71
C LEU A 4 7.86 -1.86 7.54
N LEU A 5 7.77 -2.74 6.54
CA LEU A 5 6.84 -2.59 5.44
C LEU A 5 5.78 -3.68 5.55
N ILE A 6 4.52 -3.27 5.58
CA ILE A 6 3.36 -4.15 5.49
C ILE A 6 2.78 -3.97 4.11
N VAL A 7 2.69 -5.07 3.36
CA VAL A 7 2.21 -5.11 1.98
C VAL A 7 1.12 -6.16 1.91
N HIS A 8 -0.03 -5.79 1.36
CA HIS A 8 -1.09 -6.73 1.07
C HIS A 8 -0.66 -7.75 0.00
N ALA A 9 -1.12 -8.99 0.12
CA ALA A 9 -0.62 -10.12 -0.68
C ALA A 9 -1.34 -10.28 -2.03
N ASP A 10 -2.44 -9.56 -2.22
CA ASP A 10 -3.34 -9.55 -3.36
C ASP A 10 -3.10 -8.37 -4.30
N LEU A 11 -1.91 -7.76 -4.24
CA LEU A 11 -1.46 -6.73 -5.19
C LEU A 11 -0.86 -7.42 -6.43
N PRO A 12 -1.56 -7.41 -7.59
CA PRO A 12 -1.12 -8.12 -8.79
C PRO A 12 0.03 -7.40 -9.52
N LEU A 13 0.33 -6.15 -9.15
CA LEU A 13 1.30 -5.26 -9.81
C LEU A 13 2.32 -4.70 -8.81
N PRO A 14 3.23 -5.52 -8.26
CA PRO A 14 4.11 -5.13 -7.14
C PRO A 14 5.31 -4.27 -7.54
N ASP A 15 5.58 -4.05 -8.83
CA ASP A 15 6.79 -3.38 -9.34
C ASP A 15 7.04 -1.98 -8.75
N GLY A 16 5.99 -1.30 -8.27
CA GLY A 16 6.10 0.00 -7.61
C GLY A 16 6.75 -0.03 -6.22
N LEU A 17 6.91 -1.20 -5.59
CA LEU A 17 7.38 -1.32 -4.20
C LEU A 17 8.80 -0.76 -4.01
N ASP A 18 9.70 -0.97 -4.97
CA ASP A 18 11.07 -0.44 -4.90
C ASP A 18 11.10 1.09 -4.88
N ALA A 19 10.20 1.74 -5.63
CA ALA A 19 10.07 3.19 -5.64
C ALA A 19 9.52 3.72 -4.31
N ILE A 20 8.61 2.98 -3.68
CA ILE A 20 8.11 3.29 -2.33
C ILE A 20 9.24 3.19 -1.30
N ILE A 21 10.02 2.10 -1.33
CA ILE A 21 11.18 1.90 -0.44
C ILE A 21 12.18 3.04 -0.61
N THR A 22 12.48 3.43 -1.85
CA THR A 22 13.40 4.54 -2.15
C THR A 22 12.89 5.85 -1.57
N LYS A 23 11.60 6.17 -1.74
CA LYS A 23 10.99 7.38 -1.17
C LYS A 23 11.08 7.39 0.36
N ILE A 24 10.82 6.25 1.01
CA ILE A 24 10.94 6.12 2.47
C ILE A 24 12.37 6.47 2.92
N ILE A 25 13.38 5.95 2.23
CA ILE A 25 14.78 6.21 2.53
C ILE A 25 15.13 7.68 2.31
N ASP A 26 14.79 8.27 1.17
CA ASP A 26 15.09 9.67 0.85
C ASP A 26 14.44 10.63 1.85
N ASP A 27 13.21 10.34 2.26
CA ASP A 27 12.49 11.13 3.27
C ASP A 27 13.11 11.01 4.66
N SER A 28 13.66 9.85 4.98
CA SER A 28 14.38 9.65 6.24
C SER A 28 15.66 10.46 6.37
N VAL A 29 16.29 10.79 5.24
CA VAL A 29 17.51 11.59 5.21
C VAL A 29 17.22 13.09 5.31
N THR A 30 16.07 13.53 4.81
CA THR A 30 15.74 14.97 4.66
C THR A 30 14.93 15.55 5.82
N GLN A 31 14.31 14.70 6.63
CA GLN A 31 13.43 15.15 7.71
C GLN A 31 14.10 15.22 9.08
N VAL A 32 13.53 16.08 9.93
CA VAL A 32 14.01 16.31 11.29
C VAL A 32 13.55 15.21 12.25
N THR A 33 12.39 14.60 12.00
CA THR A 33 11.84 13.52 12.84
C THR A 33 12.28 12.15 12.31
N PRO A 34 12.67 11.19 13.17
CA PRO A 34 12.96 9.82 12.78
C PRO A 34 11.69 8.94 12.71
N ARG A 35 10.50 9.50 12.97
CA ARG A 35 9.21 8.79 12.95
C ARG A 35 8.55 8.98 11.59
N HIS A 36 8.71 8.02 10.69
CA HIS A 36 8.16 8.12 9.33
C HIS A 36 7.03 7.14 9.14
N VAL A 37 6.00 7.62 8.44
CA VAL A 37 4.83 6.83 8.04
C VAL A 37 4.57 7.09 6.57
N LEU A 38 4.49 6.02 5.80
CA LEU A 38 4.04 6.06 4.41
C LEU A 38 2.82 5.18 4.26
N ILE A 39 1.80 5.69 3.59
CA ILE A 39 0.57 4.96 3.27
C ILE A 39 0.38 4.99 1.76
N VAL A 40 0.27 3.82 1.14
CA VAL A 40 -0.34 3.67 -0.18
C VAL A 40 -1.78 3.21 0.05
N PRO A 41 -2.78 4.07 -0.22
CA PRO A 41 -4.18 3.67 -0.08
C PRO A 41 -4.61 2.73 -1.20
N ASP A 42 -5.74 2.06 -1.01
CA ASP A 42 -6.45 1.39 -2.11
C ASP A 42 -6.94 2.41 -3.17
N ARG A 43 -7.47 1.91 -4.28
CA ARG A 43 -7.98 2.73 -5.40
C ARG A 43 -9.18 3.61 -5.01
N HIS A 44 -9.91 3.24 -3.96
CA HIS A 44 -11.08 3.96 -3.47
C HIS A 44 -10.71 5.04 -2.44
N GLY A 45 -9.47 5.05 -1.95
CA GLY A 45 -8.98 5.92 -0.89
C GLY A 45 -9.45 5.53 0.51
N ASP A 46 -10.04 4.35 0.71
CA ASP A 46 -10.63 3.91 1.97
C ASP A 46 -9.73 2.91 2.72
N GLY A 47 -9.23 1.90 2.00
CA GLY A 47 -8.30 0.88 2.45
C GLY A 47 -6.82 1.32 2.45
N THR A 48 -5.96 0.54 3.10
CA THR A 48 -4.49 0.69 3.09
C THR A 48 -3.84 -0.54 2.49
N ASN A 49 -3.25 -0.42 1.30
CA ASN A 49 -2.60 -1.52 0.59
C ASN A 49 -1.14 -1.70 1.03
N VAL A 50 -0.44 -0.59 1.26
CA VAL A 50 0.94 -0.59 1.75
C VAL A 50 1.10 0.39 2.89
N LEU A 51 1.71 -0.08 3.98
CA LEU A 51 2.06 0.72 5.14
C LEU A 51 3.56 0.60 5.43
N GLY A 52 4.29 1.70 5.32
CA GLY A 52 5.71 1.79 5.68
C GLY A 52 5.88 2.55 6.99
N LEU A 53 6.57 1.94 7.95
CA LEU A 53 6.82 2.51 9.28
C LEU A 53 8.30 2.47 9.60
N SER A 54 8.85 3.58 10.11
CA SER A 54 10.17 3.51 10.74
C SER A 54 10.11 2.73 12.05
N SER A 55 11.22 2.09 12.44
CA SER A 55 11.26 1.31 13.68
C SER A 55 10.93 2.12 14.94
N GLN A 56 11.13 3.45 14.90
CA GLN A 56 10.84 4.37 16.00
C GLN A 56 9.34 4.56 16.26
N ILE A 57 8.48 4.31 15.27
CA ILE A 57 7.03 4.44 15.40
C ILE A 57 6.31 3.08 15.37
N ALA A 58 6.93 2.07 14.75
CA ALA A 58 6.33 0.73 14.61
C ALA A 58 5.98 0.06 15.94
N ALA A 59 6.77 0.27 16.99
CA ALA A 59 6.54 -0.33 18.31
C ALA A 59 5.30 0.23 19.04
N GLU A 60 4.84 1.42 18.67
CA GLU A 60 3.69 2.12 19.26
C GLU A 60 2.47 2.11 18.31
N TRP A 61 2.59 1.43 17.17
CA TRP A 61 1.59 1.47 16.12
C TRP A 61 0.38 0.60 16.46
N GLU A 62 -0.81 1.17 16.29
CA GLU A 62 -2.07 0.43 16.35
C GLU A 62 -2.58 0.20 14.93
N PHE A 63 -2.59 -1.07 14.51
CA PHE A 63 -3.09 -1.48 13.20
C PHE A 63 -4.62 -1.54 13.21
N SER A 64 -5.27 -0.99 12.18
CA SER A 64 -6.72 -1.00 12.02
C SER A 64 -7.11 -1.21 10.56
N TYR A 65 -6.79 -2.38 10.02
CA TYR A 65 -7.15 -2.77 8.64
C TYR A 65 -8.65 -3.01 8.46
N GLY A 66 -9.10 -2.93 7.21
CA GLY A 66 -10.50 -3.03 6.79
C GLY A 66 -11.09 -1.68 6.35
N PRO A 67 -12.43 -1.55 6.33
CA PRO A 67 -13.11 -0.31 5.93
C PRO A 67 -12.65 0.90 6.75
N GLY A 68 -12.31 1.99 6.07
CA GLY A 68 -11.80 3.23 6.66
C GLY A 68 -10.37 3.17 7.20
N SER A 69 -9.63 2.08 6.93
CA SER A 69 -8.28 1.87 7.47
C SER A 69 -7.28 2.96 7.06
N ASN A 70 -7.37 3.51 5.86
CA ASN A 70 -6.54 4.63 5.43
C ASN A 70 -6.65 5.80 6.40
N LYS A 71 -7.88 6.24 6.68
CA LYS A 71 -8.13 7.33 7.62
C LYS A 71 -7.70 6.97 9.05
N ALA A 72 -7.97 5.75 9.49
CA ALA A 72 -7.55 5.28 10.80
C ALA A 72 -6.03 5.33 10.99
N HIS A 73 -5.27 4.83 10.00
CA HIS A 73 -3.81 4.86 10.01
C HIS A 73 -3.24 6.30 9.96
N GLN A 74 -3.86 7.21 9.20
CA GLN A 74 -3.46 8.62 9.20
C GLN A 74 -3.63 9.27 10.59
N LEU A 75 -4.73 8.97 11.29
CA LEU A 75 -4.97 9.46 12.66
C LEU A 75 -3.96 8.89 13.66
N VAL A 76 -3.56 7.62 13.51
CA VAL A 76 -2.48 7.03 14.33
C VAL A 76 -1.16 7.75 14.07
N ALA A 77 -0.82 8.04 12.81
CA ALA A 77 0.38 8.78 12.46
C ALA A 77 0.41 10.17 13.11
N GLU A 78 -0.69 10.92 13.03
CA GLU A 78 -0.82 12.24 13.65
C GLU A 78 -0.68 12.17 15.18
N ARG A 79 -1.40 11.23 15.82
CA ARG A 79 -1.35 11.01 17.27
C ARG A 79 0.07 10.71 17.77
N LEU A 80 0.83 9.93 17.00
CA LEU A 80 2.21 9.54 17.32
C LEU A 80 3.25 10.54 16.81
N GLN A 81 2.82 11.70 16.29
CA GLN A 81 3.70 12.75 15.75
C GLN A 81 4.64 12.22 14.64
N GLY A 82 4.16 11.27 13.85
CA GLY A 82 4.86 10.74 12.69
C GLY A 82 4.79 11.71 11.51
N SER A 83 5.89 11.80 10.76
CA SER A 83 5.86 12.40 9.43
C SER A 83 5.12 11.47 8.48
N LEU A 84 3.84 11.78 8.27
CA LEU A 84 2.95 11.05 7.37
C LEU A 84 3.12 11.50 5.92
N LYS A 85 3.21 10.52 5.02
CA LYS A 85 2.99 10.69 3.58
C LYS A 85 1.95 9.70 3.08
N VAL A 86 0.95 10.22 2.38
CA VAL A 86 -0.02 9.39 1.64
C VAL A 86 0.35 9.47 0.17
N LEU A 87 0.67 8.34 -0.44
CA LEU A 87 1.15 8.23 -1.81
C LEU A 87 0.24 7.27 -2.58
N PRO A 88 -0.84 7.77 -3.19
CA PRO A 88 -1.58 7.00 -4.19
C PRO A 88 -0.61 6.55 -5.30
N ASP A 89 -0.70 5.29 -5.70
CA ASP A 89 0.15 4.69 -6.71
C ASP A 89 -0.72 3.99 -7.76
N PRO A 90 -0.46 4.17 -9.06
CA PRO A 90 -1.33 3.63 -10.11
C PRO A 90 -1.39 2.10 -10.12
N HIS A 91 -0.44 1.40 -9.49
CA HIS A 91 -0.38 -0.06 -9.48
C HIS A 91 -0.60 -0.63 -8.07
N LEU A 92 0.10 -0.10 -7.06
CA LEU A 92 0.00 -0.60 -5.69
C LEU A 92 -1.33 -0.26 -5.00
N SER A 93 -2.10 0.69 -5.54
CA SER A 93 -3.48 0.95 -5.10
C SER A 93 -4.50 -0.05 -5.66
N ILE A 94 -4.08 -1.02 -6.48
CA ILE A 94 -4.97 -2.05 -7.04
C ILE A 94 -4.77 -3.35 -6.28
N ASP A 95 -5.73 -3.68 -5.42
CA ASP A 95 -5.93 -4.97 -4.76
C ASP A 95 -7.09 -5.74 -5.41
N LEU A 96 -7.05 -7.07 -5.28
CA LEU A 96 -8.05 -7.98 -5.84
C LEU A 96 -8.98 -8.53 -4.76
N ASP A 97 -10.06 -7.81 -4.47
CA ASP A 97 -11.07 -8.19 -3.47
C ASP A 97 -12.31 -8.86 -4.08
N THR A 98 -12.69 -8.39 -5.26
CA THR A 98 -13.95 -8.72 -5.93
C THR A 98 -13.73 -9.20 -7.36
N PRO A 99 -14.66 -9.97 -7.94
CA PRO A 99 -14.57 -10.37 -9.34
C PRO A 99 -14.44 -9.18 -10.32
N ASP A 100 -15.05 -8.03 -10.00
CA ASP A 100 -14.99 -6.82 -10.82
C ASP A 100 -13.56 -6.27 -10.94
N ASP A 101 -12.68 -6.58 -9.99
CA ASP A 101 -11.28 -6.10 -9.99
C ASP A 101 -10.44 -6.75 -11.08
N LEU A 102 -10.85 -7.94 -11.55
CA LEU A 102 -10.23 -8.63 -12.68
C LEU A 102 -10.50 -7.90 -14.01
N ALA A 103 -11.52 -7.06 -14.07
CA ALA A 103 -11.82 -6.24 -15.25
C ALA A 103 -10.96 -4.96 -15.33
N HIS A 104 -10.19 -4.65 -14.29
CA HIS A 104 -9.28 -3.50 -14.32
C HIS A 104 -8.22 -3.71 -15.41
N SER A 105 -8.03 -2.73 -16.30
CA SER A 105 -7.17 -2.89 -17.48
C SER A 105 -5.74 -3.33 -17.15
N ALA A 106 -5.13 -2.69 -16.15
CA ALA A 106 -3.77 -3.05 -15.70
C ALA A 106 -3.68 -4.46 -15.11
N VAL A 107 -4.76 -4.98 -14.51
CA VAL A 107 -4.83 -6.36 -14.00
C VAL A 107 -4.98 -7.31 -15.17
N HIS A 108 -5.91 -7.02 -16.09
CA HIS A 108 -6.17 -7.83 -17.27
C HIS A 108 -4.90 -8.10 -18.09
N ASP A 109 -4.00 -7.12 -18.20
CA ASP A 109 -2.72 -7.25 -18.92
C ASP A 109 -1.76 -8.28 -18.27
N VAL A 110 -1.88 -8.52 -16.96
CA VAL A 110 -1.02 -9.46 -16.22
C VAL A 110 -1.72 -10.77 -15.85
N LEU A 111 -3.04 -10.89 -16.01
CA LEU A 111 -3.78 -12.12 -15.69
C LEU A 111 -3.22 -13.38 -16.35
N PRO A 112 -2.82 -13.39 -17.63
CA PRO A 112 -2.22 -14.58 -18.24
C PRO A 112 -0.89 -15.01 -17.60
N LEU A 113 -0.19 -14.09 -16.91
CA LEU A 113 1.04 -14.40 -16.17
C LEU A 113 0.72 -14.95 -14.78
N LEU A 114 -0.30 -14.38 -14.12
CA LEU A 114 -0.71 -14.77 -12.77
C LEU A 114 -1.49 -16.10 -12.75
N ILE A 115 -2.31 -16.30 -13.78
CA ILE A 115 -3.21 -17.45 -13.96
C ILE A 115 -3.01 -17.95 -15.42
N PRO A 116 -2.09 -18.88 -15.68
CA PRO A 116 -1.72 -19.29 -17.05
C PRO A 116 -2.85 -19.90 -17.88
N ASP A 117 -3.91 -20.41 -17.25
CA ASP A 117 -5.12 -20.95 -17.85
C ASP A 117 -6.27 -19.93 -17.90
N TRP A 118 -6.00 -18.66 -17.59
CA TRP A 118 -6.98 -17.59 -17.66
C TRP A 118 -7.59 -17.46 -19.06
N ASN A 119 -8.92 -17.50 -19.11
CA ASN A 119 -9.70 -17.22 -20.29
C ASN A 119 -10.72 -16.11 -19.98
N PRO A 120 -10.66 -14.95 -20.67
CA PRO A 120 -11.59 -13.85 -20.42
C PRO A 120 -13.06 -14.22 -20.68
N ASP A 121 -13.34 -15.29 -21.43
CA ASP A 121 -14.70 -15.79 -21.66
C ASP A 121 -15.30 -16.60 -20.48
N ASP A 122 -14.51 -16.87 -19.43
CA ASP A 122 -14.93 -17.69 -18.28
C ASP A 122 -15.74 -16.88 -17.24
N ILE A 123 -15.69 -15.55 -17.27
CA ILE A 123 -16.56 -14.68 -16.47
C ILE A 123 -17.81 -14.35 -17.30
N LYS A 124 -18.90 -15.06 -17.04
CA LYS A 124 -20.25 -14.76 -17.59
C LYS A 124 -21.22 -14.34 -16.50
#